data_AF-A0A3P7JEN7-F1
#
_entry.id   AF-A0A3P7JEN7-F1
#
_cell.length_a   1.000
_cell.length_b   1.000
_cell.length_c   1.000
_cell.angle_alpha   90.00
_cell.angle_beta   90.00
_cell.angle_gamma   90.00
#
_symmetry.space_group_name_H-M   'P 1'
#
loop_
_entity.id
_entity.type
_entity.pdbx_description
1 polymer ?
#
loop_
_entity_poly.entity_id
_entity_poly.type
_entity_poly.pdbx_seq_one_letter_code
_entity_poly.pdbx_strand_id
1 'polypeptide(L)' 'MSTTSCFAPRSPDSLEAISGICQIYNVPHLVNNAYGLQSEECVRRINAGRETGRIDAFVQSLDKNFQVKMLCKVAETAFS' A
#
# COMPACT_ATOMS: atom_id res chain seq x y z
N MET A 1 7.77 -4.28 5.05
CA MET A 1 6.35 -3.89 5.00
C MET A 1 6.28 -2.38 5.19
N SER A 2 5.57 -1.67 4.31
CA SER A 2 5.40 -0.21 4.35
C SER A 2 3.94 0.17 4.62
N THR A 3 3.67 1.43 4.96
CA THR A 3 2.32 1.90 5.34
C THR A 3 1.94 3.19 4.60
N THR A 4 0.75 3.22 4.00
CA THR A 4 0.25 4.39 3.25
C THR A 4 -0.46 5.41 4.13
N SER A 5 -1.05 4.97 5.24
CA SER A 5 -1.84 5.79 6.15
C SER A 5 -1.63 5.31 7.58
N CYS A 6 -1.23 6.24 8.46
CA CYS A 6 -0.95 5.96 9.87
C CYS A 6 -1.75 6.94 10.74
N PHE A 7 -2.08 6.54 11.97
CA PHE A 7 -2.53 7.51 12.97
C PHE A 7 -1.39 8.47 13.30
N ALA A 8 -1.74 9.76 13.49
CA ALA A 8 -0.78 10.76 13.95
C ALA A 8 -0.06 10.29 15.23
N PRO A 9 1.23 10.60 15.41
CA PRO A 9 2.05 11.58 14.66
C PRO A 9 2.82 11.02 13.45
N ARG A 10 2.61 9.75 13.07
CA ARG A 10 3.40 9.10 12.01
C ARG A 10 2.92 9.53 10.61
N SER A 11 3.86 9.89 9.75
CA SER A 11 3.60 10.15 8.32
C SER A 11 3.64 8.86 7.49
N PRO A 12 2.98 8.83 6.32
CA PRO A 12 3.11 7.72 5.36
C PRO A 12 4.55 7.42 4.99
N ASP A 13 4.86 6.14 4.74
CA ASP A 13 6.17 5.73 4.22
C ASP A 13 6.30 6.10 2.73
N SER A 14 7.53 6.30 2.25
CA SER A 14 7.79 6.55 0.81
C SER A 14 7.74 5.23 0.03
N LEU A 15 6.63 4.96 -0.63
CA LEU A 15 6.42 3.72 -1.38
C LEU A 15 7.36 3.57 -2.57
N GLU A 16 7.67 4.66 -3.28
CA GLU A 16 8.59 4.68 -4.43
C GLU A 16 10.02 4.28 -4.02
N ALA A 17 10.51 4.84 -2.90
CA ALA A 17 11.84 4.51 -2.41
C ALA A 17 11.91 3.04 -1.93
N ILE A 18 10.90 2.59 -1.18
CA ILE A 18 10.87 1.22 -0.65
C ILE A 18 10.66 0.20 -1.77
N SER A 19 9.80 0.48 -2.75
CA SER A 19 9.55 -0.43 -3.87
C SER A 19 10.80 -0.62 -4.74
N GLY A 20 11.59 0.44 -4.96
CA GLY A 20 12.88 0.34 -5.64
C GLY A 20 13.87 -0.54 -4.89
N ILE A 21 13.99 -0.36 -3.56
CA ILE A 21 14.83 -1.21 -2.71
C ILE A 21 14.37 -2.69 -2.78
N CYS A 22 13.07 -2.95 -2.65
CA CYS A 22 12.51 -4.30 -2.73
C CYS A 22 12.74 -4.96 -4.10
N GLN A 23 12.76 -4.18 -5.18
CA GLN A 23 13.12 -4.68 -6.51
C GLN A 23 14.60 -5.06 -6.60
N ILE A 24 15.50 -4.18 -6.13
CA ILE A 24 16.97 -4.41 -6.14
C ILE A 24 17.33 -5.70 -5.39
N TYR A 25 16.77 -5.88 -4.19
CA TYR A 25 17.07 -7.04 -3.35
C TYR A 25 16.18 -8.25 -3.63
N ASN A 26 15.29 -8.17 -4.62
CA ASN A 26 14.32 -9.22 -4.97
C ASN A 26 13.49 -9.70 -3.75
N VAL A 27 13.11 -8.76 -2.87
CA VAL A 27 12.33 -9.03 -1.65
C VAL A 27 10.86 -8.69 -1.90
N PRO A 28 9.90 -9.56 -1.51
CA PRO A 28 8.49 -9.26 -1.60
C PRO A 28 8.10 -8.03 -0.78
N HIS A 29 7.34 -7.13 -1.38
CA HIS A 29 6.89 -5.90 -0.77
C HIS A 29 5.37 -5.93 -0.54
N LEU A 30 5.00 -6.00 0.75
CA LEU A 30 3.63 -5.85 1.23
C LEU A 30 3.40 -4.42 1.74
N VAL A 31 2.34 -3.78 1.24
CA VAL A 31 1.92 -2.44 1.67
C VAL A 31 0.66 -2.53 2.54
N ASN A 32 0.72 -1.90 3.72
CA ASN A 32 -0.44 -1.70 4.59
C ASN A 32 -1.19 -0.43 4.15
N ASN A 33 -2.35 -0.61 3.52
CA ASN A 33 -3.27 0.42 3.06
C ASN A 33 -4.60 0.43 3.85
N ALA A 34 -4.55 0.18 5.16
CA ALA A 34 -5.73 0.00 6.01
C ALA A 34 -6.85 1.04 5.81
N TYR A 35 -6.52 2.33 5.70
CA TYR A 35 -7.48 3.45 5.56
C TYR A 35 -7.27 4.28 4.29
N GLY A 36 -6.33 3.89 3.42
CA GLY A 36 -5.87 4.76 2.36
C GLY A 36 -6.66 4.68 1.06
N LEU A 37 -7.67 3.79 0.93
CA LEU A 37 -8.41 3.68 -0.33
C LEU A 37 -9.24 4.94 -0.62
N GLN A 38 -9.80 5.58 0.41
CA GLN A 38 -10.57 6.82 0.26
C GLN A 38 -9.70 8.04 -0.07
N SER A 39 -8.38 7.93 0.04
CA SER A 39 -7.44 9.01 -0.23
C SER A 39 -6.82 8.83 -1.62
N GLU A 40 -7.13 9.74 -2.53
CA GLU A 40 -6.53 9.77 -3.88
C GLU A 40 -4.99 9.84 -3.82
N GLU A 41 -4.44 10.54 -2.82
CA GLU A 41 -3.00 10.63 -2.60
C GLU A 41 -2.38 9.27 -2.28
N CYS A 42 -3.01 8.48 -1.42
CA CYS A 42 -2.54 7.14 -1.06
C CYS A 42 -2.61 6.18 -2.25
N VAL A 43 -3.71 6.23 -3.02
CA VAL A 43 -3.86 5.42 -4.24
C VAL A 43 -2.80 5.80 -5.28
N ARG A 44 -2.56 7.10 -5.50
CA ARG A 44 -1.53 7.58 -6.41
C ARG A 44 -0.13 7.12 -6.00
N ARG A 45 0.20 7.14 -4.70
CA ARG A 45 1.48 6.65 -4.19
C ARG A 45 1.66 5.14 -4.42
N ILE A 46 0.62 4.34 -4.24
CA ILE A 46 0.68 2.89 -4.51
C ILE A 46 0.97 2.65 -6.00
N ASN A 47 0.27 3.36 -6.88
CA ASN A 47 0.49 3.25 -8.33
C ASN A 47 1.91 3.68 -8.72
N ALA A 48 2.38 4.83 -8.23
CA ALA A 48 3.74 5.31 -8.49
C ALA A 48 4.81 4.32 -7.97
N GLY A 49 4.62 3.76 -6.78
CA GLY A 49 5.51 2.74 -6.22
C GLY A 49 5.52 1.44 -7.04
N ARG A 50 4.39 1.06 -7.65
CA ARG A 50 4.31 -0.09 -8.58
C ARG A 50 4.99 0.21 -9.91
N GLU A 51 4.84 1.42 -10.45
CA GLU A 51 5.47 1.81 -11.72
C GLU A 51 6.99 1.91 -11.62
N THR A 52 7.49 2.34 -10.46
CA THR A 52 8.94 2.59 -10.23
C THR A 52 9.68 1.42 -9.60
N GLY A 53 8.98 0.41 -9.07
CA GLY A 53 9.60 -0.66 -8.29
C GLY A 53 8.72 -1.89 -8.08
N ARG A 54 9.02 -2.65 -7.03
CA ARG A 54 8.29 -3.87 -6.67
C ARG A 54 7.25 -3.62 -5.57
N ILE A 55 6.00 -3.93 -5.85
CA ILE A 55 4.90 -4.08 -4.89
C ILE A 55 4.17 -5.37 -5.25
N ASP A 56 4.16 -6.34 -4.34
CA ASP A 56 3.58 -7.67 -4.57
C ASP A 56 2.11 -7.71 -4.14
N ALA A 57 1.79 -7.08 -3.02
CA ALA A 57 0.42 -7.00 -2.53
C ALA A 57 0.22 -5.78 -1.64
N PHE A 58 -1.04 -5.41 -1.46
CA PHE A 58 -1.45 -4.45 -0.44
C PHE A 58 -2.73 -4.87 0.26
N VAL A 59 -2.83 -4.51 1.54
CA VAL A 59 -3.94 -4.91 2.42
C VAL A 59 -4.72 -3.67 2.82
N GLN A 60 -6.04 -3.72 2.78
CA GLN A 60 -6.91 -2.59 3.11
C GLN A 60 -8.15 -3.09 3.86
N SER A 61 -8.68 -2.27 4.78
CA SER A 61 -9.90 -2.63 5.50
C SER A 61 -11.14 -2.13 4.78
N LEU A 62 -12.15 -2.97 4.68
CA LEU A 62 -13.40 -2.63 4.03
C LEU A 62 -14.30 -1.82 4.96
N ASP A 63 -14.31 -2.11 6.25
CA ASP A 63 -15.06 -1.31 7.23
C ASP A 63 -14.61 0.16 7.25
N LYS A 64 -13.30 0.39 7.17
CA LYS A 64 -12.72 1.74 7.17
C LYS A 64 -12.94 2.49 5.85
N ASN A 65 -12.93 1.79 4.72
CA ASN A 65 -13.01 2.44 3.41
C ASN A 65 -14.41 2.45 2.78
N PHE A 66 -15.32 1.56 3.21
CA PHE A 66 -16.67 1.42 2.65
C PHE A 66 -17.79 1.49 3.69
N GLN A 67 -17.47 1.77 4.96
CA GLN A 67 -18.45 1.84 6.06
C GLN A 67 -19.28 0.55 6.20
N VAL A 68 -18.68 -0.60 5.90
CA VAL A 68 -19.29 -1.94 6.04
C VAL A 68 -18.88 -2.61 7.36
N LYS A 69 -19.36 -3.83 7.60
CA LYS A 69 -18.93 -4.65 8.75
C LYS A 69 -17.42 -4.91 8.69
N MET A 70 -16.80 -5.04 9.88
CA MET A 70 -15.38 -5.36 10.09
C MET A 70 -14.92 -6.48 9.15
N LEU A 71 -14.13 -6.13 8.13
CA LEU A 71 -13.62 -7.05 7.12
C LEU A 71 -12.38 -6.45 6.45
N CYS A 72 -11.42 -7.29 6.08
CA CYS A 72 -10.18 -6.90 5.43
C CYS A 72 -10.07 -7.55 4.05
N LYS A 73 -9.53 -6.82 3.07
CA LYS A 73 -9.26 -7.30 1.71
C LYS A 73 -7.76 -7.22 1.41
N VAL A 74 -7.21 -8.33 0.93
CA VAL A 74 -5.87 -8.37 0.31
C VAL A 74 -6.06 -8.19 -1.18
N ALA A 75 -5.30 -7.28 -1.78
CA ALA A 75 -5.22 -7.11 -3.21
C ALA A 75 -3.81 -7.54 -3.65
N GLU A 76 -3.74 -8.56 -4.49
CA GLU A 76 -2.52 -8.94 -5.18
C GLU A 76 -2.34 -8.04 -6.40
N THR A 77 -1.14 -7.51 -6.55
CA THR A 77 -0.76 -6.74 -7.73
C THR A 77 -0.23 -7.73 -8.76
N ALA A 78 -1.06 -8.07 -9.74
CA ALA A 78 -0.71 -9.05 -10.78
C ALA A 78 0.68 -8.74 -11.39
N PHE A 79 1.49 -9.80 -11.48
CA PHE A 79 2.77 -9.82 -12.20
C PHE A 79 2.49 -9.57 -13.69
N SER A 80 3.10 -8.53 -14.24
CA SER A 80 3.18 -8.29 -15.69
C SER A 80 4.62 -8.38 -16.12
#